data_AF-A0A933F116-F1
#
_entry.id   AF-A0A933F116-F1
#
_cell.length_a   1.000
_cell.length_b   1.000
_cell.length_c   1.000
_cell.angle_alpha   90.00
_cell.angle_beta   90.00
_cell.angle_gamma   90.00
#
_symmetry.space_group_name_H-M   'P 1'
#
loop_
_entity.id
_entity.type
_entity.pdbx_description
1 polymer ?
#
loop_
_entity_poly.entity_id
_entity_poly.type
_entity_poly.pdbx_seq_one_letter_code
_entity_poly.pdbx_strand_id
1 'polypeptide(L)'
;MAKNESGKKSKYVDSKKIVSGATGSVRSGSLAALIDPLLLAGRMTVKEIAGELARKAAEAAKGKDLAANVRARMVSYTRKGWQVVKDDEKRVKLVQKKG
;
A
#
# COMPACT_ATOMS: atom_id res chain seq x y z
N MET A 1 -6.72 41.97 18.86
CA MET A 1 -7.46 40.92 18.13
C MET A 1 -6.52 39.74 17.92
N ALA A 2 -6.64 38.71 18.76
CA ALA A 2 -5.85 37.48 18.67
C ALA A 2 -6.51 36.51 17.66
N LYS A 3 -5.73 35.92 16.77
CA LYS A 3 -6.16 34.82 15.89
C LYS A 3 -5.16 33.65 15.99
N ASN A 4 -5.34 32.89 17.07
CA ASN A 4 -5.47 31.43 17.12
C ASN A 4 -4.41 30.60 16.38
N GLU A 5 -3.30 30.36 17.08
CA GLU A 5 -2.49 29.16 16.93
C GLU A 5 -3.34 27.92 17.21
N SER A 6 -3.47 27.05 16.21
CA SER A 6 -3.96 25.68 16.42
C SER A 6 -2.99 24.69 15.81
N GLY A 7 -1.83 24.59 16.47
CA GLY A 7 -0.94 23.44 16.36
C GLY A 7 -1.68 22.18 16.80
N LYS A 8 -2.39 21.54 15.86
CA LYS A 8 -2.85 20.16 16.03
C LYS A 8 -1.64 19.25 15.86
N LYS A 9 -0.96 18.98 16.98
CA LYS A 9 -0.08 17.83 17.17
C LYS A 9 -0.82 16.57 16.75
N SER A 10 -0.64 16.15 15.50
CA SER A 10 -1.04 14.82 15.04
C SER A 10 -0.08 13.83 15.69
N LYS A 11 -0.56 13.19 16.76
CA LYS A 11 0.14 12.10 17.43
C LYS A 11 0.27 10.96 16.41
N TYR A 12 1.41 10.91 15.72
CA TYR A 12 1.90 9.67 15.14
C TYR A 12 2.10 8.70 16.31
N VAL A 13 1.08 7.86 16.51
CA VAL A 13 1.19 6.70 17.39
C VAL A 13 2.22 5.77 16.76
N ASP A 14 3.42 5.83 17.33
CA ASP A 14 4.44 4.78 17.29
C ASP A 14 3.78 3.46 17.70
N SER A 15 3.23 2.75 16.71
CA SER A 15 2.61 1.45 16.89
C SER A 15 3.51 0.42 16.22
N LYS A 16 4.55 0.11 16.97
CA LYS A 16 5.43 -1.05 16.88
C LYS A 16 4.61 -2.34 16.71
N LYS A 17 4.33 -2.72 15.46
CA LYS A 17 4.14 -4.11 15.03
C LYS A 17 4.36 -4.22 13.53
N ILE A 18 5.63 -4.28 13.17
CA ILE A 18 6.06 -4.81 11.88
C ILE A 18 5.70 -6.29 11.93
N VAL A 19 4.61 -6.69 11.29
CA VAL A 19 4.28 -8.10 11.09
C VAL A 19 5.32 -8.68 10.14
N SER A 20 6.45 -9.10 10.70
CA SER A 20 7.43 -9.97 10.07
C SER A 20 6.77 -11.33 9.87
N GLY A 21 6.34 -11.61 8.65
CA GLY A 21 5.70 -12.89 8.36
C GLY A 21 5.35 -13.03 6.89
N ALA A 22 6.36 -13.09 6.02
CA ALA A 22 6.31 -13.77 4.72
C ALA A 22 7.69 -13.81 4.04
N THR A 23 8.70 -14.38 4.69
CA THR A 23 9.83 -14.99 3.97
C THR A 23 9.36 -16.34 3.42
N GLY A 24 8.51 -16.29 2.41
CA GLY A 24 8.11 -17.44 1.61
C GLY A 24 8.58 -17.19 0.18
N SER A 25 9.50 -18.02 -0.28
CA SER A 25 10.02 -18.12 -1.65
C SER A 25 9.10 -17.48 -2.70
N VAL A 26 9.52 -16.33 -3.22
CA VAL A 26 8.83 -15.60 -4.29
C VAL A 26 8.90 -16.47 -5.55
N ARG A 27 7.92 -17.34 -5.74
CA ARG A 27 7.66 -17.95 -7.04
C ARG A 27 7.37 -16.80 -7.99
N SER A 28 8.30 -16.57 -8.91
CA SER A 28 8.12 -15.75 -10.11
C SER A 28 6.75 -16.09 -10.71
N GLY A 29 5.78 -15.18 -10.73
CA GLY A 29 4.55 -15.50 -11.46
C GLY A 29 3.35 -14.56 -11.37
N SER A 30 3.20 -13.72 -10.35
CA SER A 30 1.97 -12.91 -10.26
C SER A 30 2.22 -11.49 -9.79
N LEU A 31 1.62 -10.53 -10.51
CA LEU A 31 1.59 -9.11 -10.13
C LEU A 31 1.11 -8.91 -8.70
N ALA A 32 0.19 -9.76 -8.21
CA ALA A 32 -0.29 -9.68 -6.83
C ALA A 32 0.83 -9.87 -5.79
N ALA A 33 1.72 -10.84 -6.01
CA ALA A 33 2.84 -11.12 -5.10
C ALA A 33 3.85 -9.96 -5.03
N LEU A 34 3.89 -9.12 -6.07
CA LEU A 34 4.72 -7.91 -6.12
C LEU A 34 3.98 -6.69 -5.53
N ILE A 35 2.65 -6.61 -5.71
CA ILE A 35 1.81 -5.51 -5.21
C ILE A 35 1.66 -5.57 -3.68
N ASP A 36 1.37 -6.75 -3.14
CA ASP A 36 1.05 -6.94 -1.72
C ASP A 36 2.12 -6.37 -0.77
N PRO A 37 3.44 -6.65 -0.94
CA PRO A 37 4.47 -6.06 -0.07
C PRO A 37 4.59 -4.54 -0.21
N LEU A 38 4.34 -3.98 -1.40
CA LEU A 38 4.40 -2.53 -1.63
C LEU A 38 3.24 -1.81 -0.92
N LEU A 39 2.04 -2.39 -0.96
CA LEU A 39 0.87 -1.89 -0.22
C LEU A 39 1.02 -2.03 1.29
N LEU A 40 1.66 -3.09 1.78
CA LEU A 40 1.92 -3.27 3.22
C LEU A 40 2.97 -2.29 3.75
N ALA A 41 3.97 -1.95 2.93
CA ALA A 41 5.00 -0.98 3.28
C ALA A 41 4.42 0.43 3.48
N GLY A 42 3.40 0.81 2.72
CA GLY A 42 2.72 2.10 2.89
C GLY A 42 3.52 3.33 2.46
N ARG A 43 4.59 3.14 1.67
CA ARG A 43 5.55 4.20 1.32
C ARG A 43 5.33 4.82 -0.07
N MET A 44 4.44 4.24 -0.85
CA MET A 44 4.25 4.59 -2.26
C MET A 44 2.79 4.87 -2.56
N THR A 45 2.56 5.76 -3.51
CA THR A 45 1.28 5.99 -4.16
C THR A 45 0.98 4.85 -5.15
N VAL A 46 -0.29 4.73 -5.57
CA VAL A 46 -0.69 3.76 -6.60
C VAL A 46 0.12 3.92 -7.89
N LYS A 47 0.44 5.17 -8.28
CA LYS A 47 1.22 5.46 -9.48
C LYS A 47 2.67 5.00 -9.35
N GLU A 48 3.29 5.24 -8.20
CA GLU A 48 4.67 4.79 -7.94
C GLU A 48 4.76 3.27 -7.86
N ILE A 49 3.78 2.62 -7.23
CA ILE A 49 3.68 1.15 -7.22
C ILE A 49 3.58 0.63 -8.65
N ALA A 50 2.75 1.23 -9.51
CA ALA A 50 2.66 0.85 -10.91
C ALA A 50 4.00 1.04 -11.66
N GLY A 51 4.72 2.14 -11.42
CA GLY A 51 6.05 2.36 -12.01
C GLY A 51 7.08 1.32 -11.55
N GLU A 52 7.07 0.98 -10.26
CA GLU A 52 7.94 -0.03 -9.68
C GLU A 52 7.63 -1.43 -10.25
N LEU A 53 6.36 -1.75 -10.46
CA LEU A 53 5.92 -2.99 -11.10
C LEU A 53 6.33 -3.06 -12.56
N ALA A 54 6.26 -1.95 -13.31
CA ALA A 54 6.73 -1.90 -14.69
C ALA A 54 8.24 -2.19 -14.78
N ARG A 55 9.02 -1.74 -13.79
CA ARG A 55 10.47 -2.02 -13.71
C ARG A 55 10.77 -3.48 -13.33
N LYS A 56 10.06 -4.02 -12.32
CA LYS A 56 10.34 -5.35 -11.77
C LYS A 56 9.70 -6.49 -12.55
N ALA A 57 8.64 -6.21 -13.27
CA ALA A 57 7.83 -7.20 -13.97
C ALA A 57 7.42 -6.69 -15.35
N ALA A 58 8.38 -6.16 -16.12
CA ALA A 58 8.18 -5.61 -17.46
C ALA A 58 7.34 -6.53 -18.36
N GLU A 59 7.67 -7.83 -18.38
CA GLU A 59 6.91 -8.83 -19.15
C GLU A 59 5.49 -9.03 -18.62
N ALA A 60 5.30 -9.10 -17.30
CA ALA A 60 3.97 -9.27 -16.70
C ALA A 60 3.10 -8.00 -16.80
N ALA A 61 3.73 -6.84 -16.99
CA ALA A 61 3.13 -5.53 -17.15
C ALA A 61 2.70 -5.21 -18.59
N LYS A 62 3.24 -5.92 -19.58
CA LYS A 62 2.99 -5.64 -21.00
C LYS A 62 1.50 -5.69 -21.33
N GLY A 63 0.98 -4.58 -21.86
CA GLY A 63 -0.42 -4.45 -22.27
C GLY A 63 -1.45 -4.42 -21.12
N LYS A 64 -1.02 -4.26 -19.86
CA LYS A 64 -1.91 -4.23 -18.69
C LYS A 64 -1.91 -2.88 -17.99
N ASP A 65 -3.07 -2.46 -17.50
CA ASP A 65 -3.16 -1.32 -16.58
C ASP A 65 -2.71 -1.77 -15.18
N LEU A 66 -1.43 -1.49 -14.87
CA LEU A 66 -0.84 -1.81 -13.57
C LEU A 66 -1.52 -1.07 -12.42
N ALA A 67 -1.94 0.18 -12.63
CA ALA A 67 -2.65 0.95 -11.60
C ALA A 67 -4.04 0.38 -11.33
N ALA A 68 -4.73 -0.14 -12.35
CA ALA A 68 -5.98 -0.89 -12.18
C ALA A 68 -5.76 -2.19 -11.39
N ASN A 69 -4.68 -2.93 -11.66
CA ASN A 69 -4.33 -4.13 -10.90
C ASN A 69 -4.07 -3.82 -9.42
N VAL A 70 -3.34 -2.74 -9.13
CA VAL A 70 -3.12 -2.27 -7.75
C VAL A 70 -4.46 -1.93 -7.07
N ARG A 71 -5.35 -1.19 -7.75
CA ARG A 71 -6.69 -0.86 -7.24
C ARG A 71 -7.55 -2.09 -6.99
N ALA A 72 -7.56 -3.05 -7.92
CA ALA A 72 -8.26 -4.32 -7.77
C ALA A 72 -7.74 -5.09 -6.53
N ARG A 73 -6.43 -5.02 -6.28
CA ARG A 73 -5.82 -5.63 -5.10
C ARG A 73 -6.26 -4.95 -3.81
N MET A 74 -6.28 -3.63 -3.77
CA MET A 74 -6.79 -2.87 -2.62
C MET A 74 -8.24 -3.28 -2.31
N VAL A 75 -9.12 -3.34 -3.31
CA VAL A 75 -10.53 -3.78 -3.15
C VAL A 75 -10.62 -5.24 -2.67
N SER A 76 -9.73 -6.12 -3.13
CA SER A 76 -9.69 -7.51 -2.67
C SER A 76 -9.39 -7.60 -1.17
N TYR A 77 -8.52 -6.74 -0.65
CA TYR A 77 -8.21 -6.68 0.77
C TYR A 77 -9.33 -6.05 1.60
N THR A 78 -10.00 -5.01 1.10
CA THR A 78 -11.15 -4.43 1.81
C THR A 78 -12.29 -5.43 1.97
N ARG A 79 -12.54 -6.26 0.95
CA ARG A 79 -13.49 -7.39 1.04
C ARG A 79 -13.10 -8.45 2.08
N LYS A 80 -11.82 -8.57 2.41
CA LYS A 80 -11.29 -9.47 3.45
C LYS A 80 -11.27 -8.83 4.85
N GLY A 81 -11.88 -7.67 5.02
CA GLY A 81 -11.91 -6.95 6.30
C GLY A 81 -10.67 -6.12 6.60
N TRP A 82 -9.76 -5.96 5.64
CA TRP A 82 -8.61 -5.07 5.79
C TRP A 82 -9.01 -3.62 5.49
N GLN A 83 -8.28 -2.67 6.07
CA GLN A 83 -8.43 -1.26 5.81
C GLN A 83 -7.35 -0.76 4.86
N VAL A 84 -7.75 0.02 3.87
CA VAL A 84 -6.84 0.82 3.05
C VAL A 84 -6.79 2.21 3.65
N VAL A 85 -5.60 2.63 4.06
CA VAL A 85 -5.33 3.98 4.57
C VAL A 85 -4.59 4.76 3.49
N LYS A 86 -4.95 6.03 3.30
CA LYS A 86 -4.22 6.98 2.46
C LYS A 86 -3.72 8.11 3.34
N ASP A 87 -2.48 8.52 3.15
CA ASP A 87 -1.95 9.73 3.79
C ASP A 87 -2.21 10.98 2.93
N ASP A 88 -1.79 12.14 3.42
CA ASP A 88 -1.92 13.44 2.75
C ASP A 88 -1.19 13.48 1.39
N GLU A 89 -0.14 12.68 1.23
CA GLU A 89 0.61 12.50 0.00
C GLU A 89 0.01 11.44 -0.94
N LYS A 90 -1.17 10.90 -0.60
CA LYS A 90 -1.87 9.84 -1.33
C LYS A 90 -1.11 8.52 -1.41
N ARG A 91 -0.12 8.29 -0.54
CA ARG A 91 0.54 7.00 -0.37
C ARG A 91 -0.46 6.03 0.26
N VAL A 92 -0.44 4.79 -0.20
CA VAL A 92 -1.45 3.78 0.15
C VAL A 92 -0.86 2.73 1.08
N LYS A 93 -1.50 2.48 2.21
CA LYS A 93 -1.12 1.46 3.17
C LYS A 93 -2.27 0.49 3.47
N LEU A 94 -2.00 -0.81 3.42
CA LEU A 94 -2.92 -1.82 3.93
C LEU A 94 -2.70 -2.05 5.43
N VAL A 95 -3.80 -2.00 6.19
CA VAL A 95 -3.82 -2.24 7.63
C VAL A 95 -4.86 -3.31 7.92
N GLN A 96 -4.47 -4.39 8.58
CA GLN A 96 -5.44 -5.38 9.03
C GLN A 96 -6.22 -4.79 10.22
N LYS A 97 -7.55 -4.72 10.10
CA LYS A 97 -8.39 -4.46 11.28
C LYS A 97 -8.30 -5.72 12.13
N LYS A 98 -7.68 -5.63 13.30
CA LYS A 98 -7.88 -6.66 14.32
C LYS A 98 -9.34 -6.57 14.75
N GLY A 99 -10.09 -7.63 14.46
CA GLY A 99 -11.29 -7.94 15.22
C GLY A 99 -10.91 -8.30 16.65
#